data_AF-A0A0N8W6A9-F1
#
_entry.id   AF-A0A0N8W6A9-F1
#
_cell.length_a   1.000
_cell.length_b   1.000
_cell.length_c   1.000
_cell.angle_alpha   90.00
_cell.angle_beta   90.00
_cell.angle_gamma   90.00
#
_symmetry.space_group_name_H-M   'P 1'
#
loop_
_entity.id
_entity.type
_entity.pdbx_description
1 polymer ?
#
loop_
_entity_poly.entity_id
_entity_poly.type
_entity_poly.pdbx_seq_one_letter_code
_entity_poly.pdbx_strand_id
1 'polypeptide(L)'
;MEEAVRCHNAGERVLLTCYNNPLSGFMKKTLGERAALSVGNYHGFCDGLFRKAGIRLDRTKIDNTLFLEQYPKCLAEALAALPKERYDVIIIDEGQDFPPELLTSLEQALDPTGKGKIRLFYDDNQDVYHNRGQYLEKLHEIPFALTLNLRNPQKIHELARHFYKGKETSAIGPEGLEVTWIVAETPDEVRWALHDYIRQLVEKKTHPALRYCGPDRNPR
;
A
#
# COMPACT_ATOMS: atom_id res chain seq x y z
N MET A 1 2.34 -7.04 3.66
CA MET A 1 3.64 -7.46 4.26
C MET A 1 3.68 -8.94 4.67
N GLU A 2 2.71 -9.46 5.41
CA GLU A 2 2.69 -10.87 5.84
C GLU A 2 2.81 -11.86 4.66
N GLU A 3 2.11 -11.58 3.56
CA GLU A 3 2.23 -12.39 2.33
C GLU A 3 3.66 -12.46 1.80
N ALA A 4 4.41 -11.37 1.84
CA ALA A 4 5.80 -11.33 1.39
C ALA A 4 6.69 -12.19 2.27
N VAL A 5 6.46 -12.16 3.59
CA VAL A 5 7.16 -13.03 4.55
C VAL A 5 6.81 -14.49 4.31
N ARG A 6 5.53 -14.81 4.04
CA ARG A 6 5.09 -16.17 3.75
C ARG A 6 5.76 -16.75 2.50
N CYS A 7 5.75 -16.00 1.40
CA CYS A 7 6.42 -16.39 0.15
C CYS A 7 7.93 -16.53 0.34
N HIS A 8 8.56 -15.58 1.03
CA HIS A 8 9.99 -15.63 1.35
C HIS A 8 10.35 -16.89 2.18
N ASN A 9 9.55 -17.21 3.20
CA ASN A 9 9.75 -18.42 4.02
C ASN A 9 9.52 -19.72 3.22
N ALA A 10 8.78 -19.66 2.11
CA ALA A 10 8.63 -20.77 1.16
C ALA A 10 9.80 -20.89 0.16
N GLY A 11 10.84 -20.07 0.31
CA GLY A 11 12.05 -20.08 -0.53
C GLY A 11 11.92 -19.32 -1.85
N GLU A 12 10.88 -18.49 -2.00
CA GLU A 12 10.65 -17.70 -3.21
C GLU A 12 11.46 -16.39 -3.17
N ARG A 13 11.99 -15.93 -4.31
CA ARG A 13 12.52 -14.58 -4.45
C ARG A 13 11.36 -13.61 -4.61
N VAL A 14 11.21 -12.72 -3.64
CA VAL A 14 10.06 -11.84 -3.52
C VAL A 14 10.44 -10.38 -3.76
N LEU A 15 9.65 -9.68 -4.58
CA LEU A 15 9.61 -8.23 -4.62
C LEU A 15 8.34 -7.76 -3.93
N LEU A 16 8.47 -7.04 -2.80
CA LEU A 16 7.38 -6.28 -2.21
C LEU A 16 7.52 -4.81 -2.61
N THR A 17 6.56 -4.30 -3.38
CA THR A 17 6.58 -2.94 -3.89
C THR A 17 5.29 -2.17 -3.59
N CYS A 18 5.40 -0.85 -3.63
CA CYS A 18 4.29 0.09 -3.56
C CYS A 18 4.63 1.35 -4.37
N TYR A 19 3.67 2.26 -4.55
CA TYR A 19 3.95 3.52 -5.25
C TYR A 19 4.58 4.55 -4.30
N ASN A 20 4.07 4.63 -3.07
CA ASN A 20 4.36 5.69 -2.12
C ASN A 20 5.71 5.52 -1.37
N ASN A 21 6.52 6.59 -1.33
CA ASN A 21 7.82 6.63 -0.62
C ASN A 21 7.68 6.35 0.90
N PRO A 22 6.90 7.12 1.68
CA PRO A 22 6.60 6.82 3.08
C PRO A 22 6.23 5.36 3.37
N LEU A 23 5.32 4.77 2.57
CA LEU A 23 4.91 3.37 2.75
C LEU A 23 6.09 2.41 2.53
N SER A 24 6.89 2.64 1.48
CA SER A 24 8.08 1.83 1.24
C SER A 24 9.11 1.92 2.37
N GLY A 25 9.25 3.09 3.00
CA GLY A 25 10.12 3.30 4.15
C GLY A 25 9.64 2.52 5.37
N PHE A 26 8.32 2.55 5.63
CA PHE A 26 7.70 1.77 6.69
C PHE A 26 7.87 0.26 6.48
N MET A 27 7.64 -0.23 5.26
CA MET A 27 7.82 -1.66 4.93
C MET A 27 9.26 -2.12 5.13
N LYS A 28 10.24 -1.33 4.64
CA LYS A 28 11.67 -1.61 4.83
C LYS A 28 12.05 -1.68 6.31
N LYS A 29 11.62 -0.70 7.11
CA LYS A 29 11.87 -0.67 8.55
C LYS A 29 11.25 -1.88 9.27
N THR A 30 10.03 -2.26 8.87
CA THR A 30 9.28 -3.35 9.52
C THR A 30 9.88 -4.71 9.19
N LEU A 31 10.26 -4.94 7.94
CA LEU A 31 10.73 -6.25 7.48
C LEU A 31 12.23 -6.45 7.69
N GLY A 32 13.01 -5.37 7.76
CA GLY A 32 14.47 -5.41 7.79
C GLY A 32 15.06 -5.91 6.48
N GLU A 33 16.38 -6.10 6.47
CA GLU A 33 17.07 -6.72 5.34
C GLU A 33 16.93 -8.25 5.41
N ARG A 34 16.55 -8.86 4.28
CA ARG A 34 16.41 -10.31 4.15
C ARG A 34 16.91 -10.73 2.77
N ALA A 35 17.69 -11.81 2.72
CA ALA A 35 18.12 -12.38 1.44
C ALA A 35 16.89 -12.77 0.61
N ALA A 36 16.92 -12.57 -0.71
CA ALA A 36 15.81 -12.92 -1.60
C ALA A 36 14.45 -12.22 -1.31
N LEU A 37 14.42 -11.17 -0.48
CA LEU A 37 13.25 -10.29 -0.33
C LEU A 37 13.67 -8.84 -0.57
N SER A 38 13.29 -8.33 -1.74
CA SER A 38 13.46 -6.93 -2.11
C SER A 38 12.23 -6.13 -1.67
N VAL A 39 12.45 -5.02 -0.96
CA VAL A 39 11.39 -4.13 -0.50
C VAL A 39 11.69 -2.70 -0.95
N GLY A 40 10.73 -1.99 -1.53
CA GLY A 40 10.90 -0.59 -1.94
C GLY A 40 9.71 -0.06 -2.71
N ASN A 41 9.72 1.23 -3.04
CA ASN A 41 8.77 1.72 -4.03
C ASN A 41 9.25 1.37 -5.44
N TYR A 42 8.34 1.43 -6.41
CA TYR A 42 8.61 1.09 -7.81
C TYR A 42 9.83 1.83 -8.39
N HIS A 43 9.89 3.16 -8.28
CA HIS A 43 10.99 3.93 -8.86
C HIS A 43 12.34 3.64 -8.19
N GLY A 44 12.36 3.49 -6.87
CA GLY A 44 13.56 3.11 -6.13
C GLY A 44 14.06 1.70 -6.47
N PHE A 45 13.15 0.76 -6.72
CA PHE A 45 13.48 -0.57 -7.24
C PHE A 45 14.12 -0.47 -8.63
N CYS A 46 13.48 0.24 -9.56
CA CYS A 46 13.98 0.46 -10.91
C CYS A 46 15.37 1.10 -10.90
N ASP A 47 15.57 2.16 -10.11
CA ASP A 47 16.85 2.84 -9.97
C ASP A 47 17.97 1.92 -9.46
N GLY A 48 17.63 0.98 -8.58
CA GLY A 48 18.54 -0.06 -8.14
C GLY A 48 19.03 -0.93 -9.30
N LEU A 49 18.11 -1.37 -10.17
CA LEU A 49 18.44 -2.16 -11.35
C LEU A 49 19.19 -1.35 -12.41
N PHE A 50 18.81 -0.10 -12.65
CA PHE A 50 19.50 0.78 -13.61
C PHE A 50 20.96 0.97 -13.22
N ARG A 51 21.23 1.21 -11.93
CA ARG A 51 22.60 1.31 -11.42
C ARG A 51 23.40 0.04 -11.66
N LYS A 52 22.81 -1.14 -11.41
CA LYS A 52 23.46 -2.44 -11.64
C LYS A 52 23.72 -2.71 -13.13
N ALA A 53 22.80 -2.30 -14.00
CA ALA A 53 22.88 -2.49 -15.45
C ALA A 53 23.72 -1.41 -16.17
N GLY A 54 24.14 -0.36 -15.47
CA GLY A 54 24.85 0.78 -16.07
C GLY A 54 23.95 1.70 -16.91
N ILE A 55 22.62 1.59 -16.77
CA ILE A 55 21.65 2.42 -17.49
C ILE A 55 21.55 3.79 -16.83
N ARG A 56 21.58 4.85 -17.64
CA ARG A 56 21.40 6.24 -17.20
C ARG A 56 20.14 6.81 -17.82
N LEU A 57 19.18 7.14 -16.98
CA LEU A 57 17.99 7.90 -17.38
C LEU A 57 18.34 9.38 -17.50
N ASP A 58 17.86 9.99 -18.58
CA ASP A 58 17.83 11.44 -18.69
C ASP A 58 16.75 11.99 -17.75
N ARG A 59 17.16 12.78 -16.77
CA ARG A 59 16.28 13.40 -15.77
C ARG A 59 16.23 14.92 -15.90
N THR A 60 16.66 15.46 -17.04
CA THR A 60 16.61 16.90 -17.31
C THR A 60 15.18 17.45 -17.27
N LYS A 61 14.20 16.64 -17.70
CA LYS A 61 12.78 16.94 -17.60
C LYS A 61 12.08 15.85 -16.76
N ILE A 62 11.47 16.26 -15.66
CA ILE A 62 10.72 15.38 -14.76
C ILE A 62 9.23 15.54 -15.08
N ASP A 63 8.72 14.66 -15.92
CA ASP A 63 7.32 14.65 -16.36
C ASP A 63 6.76 13.23 -16.48
N ASN A 64 5.50 13.10 -16.94
CA ASN A 64 4.85 11.80 -17.10
C ASN A 64 5.57 10.91 -18.12
N THR A 65 6.21 11.46 -19.15
CA THR A 65 6.97 10.66 -20.12
C THR A 65 8.17 10.00 -19.45
N LEU A 66 8.88 10.70 -18.56
CA LEU A 66 9.92 10.08 -17.75
C LEU A 66 9.35 8.87 -16.98
N PHE A 67 8.30 9.09 -16.18
CA PHE A 67 7.81 8.07 -15.24
C PHE A 67 7.02 6.92 -15.89
N LEU A 68 6.21 7.20 -16.90
CA LEU A 68 5.27 6.24 -17.50
C LEU A 68 5.81 5.57 -18.77
N GLU A 69 6.82 6.16 -19.43
CA GLU A 69 7.39 5.59 -20.65
C GLU A 69 8.85 5.17 -20.45
N GLN A 70 9.71 6.08 -19.98
CA GLN A 70 11.14 5.80 -19.88
C GLN A 70 11.46 4.79 -18.77
N TYR A 71 10.86 4.90 -17.59
CA TYR A 71 11.08 3.93 -16.52
C TYR A 71 10.70 2.49 -16.92
N PRO A 72 9.48 2.21 -17.44
CA PRO A 72 9.13 0.89 -17.97
C PRO A 72 10.09 0.37 -19.03
N LYS A 73 10.48 1.21 -19.99
CA LYS A 73 11.42 0.83 -21.05
C LYS A 73 12.79 0.45 -20.49
N CYS A 74 13.36 1.31 -19.65
CA CYS A 74 14.65 1.05 -19.04
C CYS A 74 14.61 -0.16 -18.09
N LEU A 75 13.46 -0.44 -17.45
CA LEU A 75 13.29 -1.63 -16.61
C LEU A 75 13.41 -2.90 -17.45
N ALA A 76 12.77 -2.95 -18.61
CA ALA A 76 12.89 -4.05 -19.55
C ALA A 76 14.35 -4.27 -20.00
N GLU A 77 15.04 -3.19 -20.37
CA GLU A 77 16.46 -3.20 -20.74
C GLU A 77 17.35 -3.73 -19.60
N ALA A 78 17.12 -3.26 -18.37
CA ALA A 78 17.87 -3.69 -17.19
C ALA A 78 17.68 -5.18 -16.89
N LEU A 79 16.45 -5.69 -16.98
CA LEU A 79 16.11 -7.08 -16.71
C LEU A 79 16.57 -8.03 -17.82
N ALA A 80 16.76 -7.54 -19.05
CA ALA A 80 17.40 -8.27 -20.13
C ALA A 80 18.91 -8.42 -19.88
N ALA A 81 19.57 -7.35 -19.39
CA ALA A 81 20.98 -7.38 -19.01
C ALA A 81 21.25 -8.17 -17.72
N LEU A 82 20.27 -8.23 -16.81
CA LEU A 82 20.38 -8.83 -15.47
C LEU A 82 19.33 -9.95 -15.26
N PRO A 83 19.40 -11.07 -16.00
CA PRO A 83 18.36 -12.11 -15.92
C PRO A 83 18.23 -12.75 -14.53
N LYS A 84 19.26 -12.68 -13.69
CA LYS A 84 19.24 -13.20 -12.30
C LYS A 84 18.49 -12.30 -11.31
N GLU A 85 18.20 -11.04 -11.69
CA GLU A 85 17.53 -10.04 -10.83
C GLU A 85 15.99 -10.08 -10.99
N ARG A 86 15.45 -11.22 -11.44
CA ARG A 86 14.03 -11.51 -11.57
C ARG A 86 13.46 -12.19 -10.33
N TYR A 87 12.16 -12.12 -10.17
CA TYR A 87 11.45 -12.57 -8.97
C TYR A 87 10.48 -13.71 -9.28
N ASP A 88 10.31 -14.60 -8.30
CA ASP A 88 9.32 -15.67 -8.38
C ASP A 88 7.92 -15.14 -8.02
N VAL A 89 7.87 -14.15 -7.11
CA VAL A 89 6.65 -13.49 -6.67
C VAL A 89 6.84 -11.98 -6.58
N ILE A 90 5.90 -11.22 -7.13
CA ILE A 90 5.80 -9.77 -6.97
C ILE A 90 4.52 -9.47 -6.18
N ILE A 91 4.66 -8.72 -5.10
CA ILE A 91 3.56 -8.27 -4.27
C ILE A 91 3.51 -6.75 -4.37
N ILE A 92 2.35 -6.23 -4.72
CA ILE A 92 2.10 -4.81 -4.94
C ILE A 92 1.07 -4.38 -3.89
N ASP A 93 1.49 -3.48 -2.99
CA ASP A 93 0.61 -2.84 -2.01
C ASP A 93 0.15 -1.47 -2.53
N GLU A 94 -1.07 -1.07 -2.19
CA GLU A 94 -1.75 0.12 -2.74
C GLU A 94 -1.76 0.10 -4.28
N GLY A 95 -2.17 -1.02 -4.85
CA GLY A 95 -2.18 -1.28 -6.29
C GLY A 95 -2.97 -0.25 -7.11
N GLN A 96 -3.99 0.37 -6.52
CA GLN A 96 -4.78 1.43 -7.15
C GLN A 96 -3.94 2.68 -7.48
N ASP A 97 -2.82 2.90 -6.78
CA ASP A 97 -1.91 4.02 -7.06
C ASP A 97 -1.05 3.80 -8.31
N PHE A 98 -1.03 2.59 -8.89
CA PHE A 98 -0.18 2.28 -10.03
C PHE A 98 -0.90 2.51 -11.38
N PRO A 99 -0.30 3.32 -12.28
CA PRO A 99 -0.70 3.37 -13.68
C PRO A 99 -0.50 2.01 -14.37
N PRO A 100 -1.35 1.65 -15.36
CA PRO A 100 -1.28 0.36 -16.06
C PRO A 100 0.09 0.05 -16.69
N GLU A 101 0.81 1.06 -17.16
CA GLU A 101 2.14 0.94 -17.77
C GLU A 101 3.17 0.41 -16.77
N LEU A 102 3.08 0.84 -15.51
CA LEU A 102 4.00 0.40 -14.44
C LEU A 102 3.68 -1.01 -13.96
N LEU A 103 2.41 -1.40 -13.95
CA LEU A 103 2.03 -2.78 -13.64
C LEU A 103 2.53 -3.75 -14.72
N THR A 104 2.37 -3.36 -15.99
CA THR A 104 2.84 -4.15 -17.13
C THR A 104 4.35 -4.30 -17.14
N SER A 105 5.09 -3.28 -16.68
CA SER A 105 6.55 -3.38 -16.57
C SER A 105 6.98 -4.31 -15.43
N LEU A 106 6.22 -4.39 -14.34
CA LEU A 106 6.47 -5.33 -13.24
C LEU A 106 6.25 -6.79 -13.65
N GLU A 107 5.31 -7.09 -14.55
CA GLU A 107 5.17 -8.44 -15.13
C GLU A 107 6.47 -8.92 -15.77
N GLN A 108 7.20 -8.03 -16.42
CA GLN A 108 8.49 -8.35 -17.02
C GLN A 108 9.58 -8.61 -15.98
N ALA A 109 9.40 -8.27 -14.71
CA ALA A 109 10.33 -8.56 -13.62
C ALA A 109 10.16 -9.97 -13.04
N LEU A 110 9.14 -10.72 -13.48
CA LEU A 110 8.99 -12.13 -13.12
C LEU A 110 10.06 -13.00 -13.80
N ASP A 111 10.44 -14.07 -13.11
CA ASP A 111 11.25 -15.13 -13.69
C ASP A 111 10.39 -15.99 -14.64
N PRO A 112 10.72 -16.07 -15.94
CA PRO A 112 9.96 -16.87 -16.91
C PRO A 112 10.03 -18.38 -16.65
N THR A 113 10.99 -18.84 -15.85
CA THR A 113 11.14 -20.25 -15.44
C THR A 113 10.53 -20.54 -14.07
N GLY A 114 10.14 -19.50 -13.33
CA GLY A 114 9.56 -19.59 -11.99
C GLY A 114 8.05 -19.78 -11.98
N LYS A 115 7.46 -19.71 -10.79
CA LYS A 115 5.99 -19.79 -10.61
C LYS A 115 5.24 -18.57 -11.19
N GLY A 116 5.94 -17.45 -11.40
CA GLY A 116 5.43 -16.26 -12.08
C GLY A 116 4.16 -15.68 -11.46
N LYS A 117 4.20 -15.26 -10.18
CA LYS A 117 3.01 -14.75 -9.48
C LYS A 117 3.07 -13.25 -9.22
N ILE A 118 1.97 -12.55 -9.52
CA ILE A 118 1.72 -11.19 -9.03
C ILE A 118 0.53 -11.23 -8.07
N ARG A 119 0.69 -10.57 -6.92
CA ARG A 119 -0.40 -10.32 -5.97
C ARG A 119 -0.58 -8.83 -5.79
N LEU A 120 -1.77 -8.36 -6.13
CA LEU A 120 -2.17 -6.96 -6.00
C LEU A 120 -3.09 -6.80 -4.80
N PHE A 121 -2.73 -5.93 -3.87
CA PHE A 121 -3.59 -5.49 -2.77
C PHE A 121 -4.04 -4.06 -3.06
N TYR A 122 -5.35 -3.80 -2.98
CA TYR A 122 -5.90 -2.49 -3.32
C TYR A 122 -7.21 -2.20 -2.57
N ASP A 123 -7.60 -0.93 -2.51
CA ASP A 123 -8.90 -0.44 -2.03
C ASP A 123 -9.58 0.43 -3.09
N ASP A 124 -10.71 -0.05 -3.63
CA ASP A 124 -11.51 0.63 -4.66
C ASP A 124 -12.01 2.02 -4.23
N ASN A 125 -12.10 2.27 -2.92
CA ASN A 125 -12.60 3.54 -2.38
C ASN A 125 -11.49 4.56 -2.11
N GLN A 126 -10.23 4.21 -2.39
CA GLN A 126 -9.06 5.07 -2.25
C GLN A 126 -8.36 5.32 -3.59
N ASP A 127 -9.13 5.46 -4.67
CA ASP A 127 -8.60 5.77 -6.01
C ASP A 127 -8.32 7.27 -6.18
N VAL A 128 -7.23 7.76 -5.55
CA VAL A 128 -6.81 9.18 -5.64
C VAL A 128 -6.42 9.57 -7.07
N TYR A 129 -5.85 8.63 -7.82
CA TYR A 129 -5.33 8.85 -9.18
C TYR A 129 -6.34 8.59 -10.29
N HIS A 130 -7.57 8.20 -9.93
CA HIS A 130 -8.66 7.91 -10.86
C HIS A 130 -8.29 6.85 -11.92
N ASN A 131 -7.48 5.86 -11.53
CA ASN A 131 -7.04 4.78 -12.43
C ASN A 131 -8.17 3.79 -12.76
N ARG A 132 -9.38 3.99 -12.20
CA ARG A 132 -10.69 3.41 -12.58
C ARG A 132 -10.63 1.92 -12.96
N GLY A 133 -9.84 1.13 -12.23
CA GLY A 133 -9.83 -0.32 -12.37
C GLY A 133 -9.32 -0.85 -13.73
N GLN A 134 -8.69 -0.03 -14.59
CA GLN A 134 -8.10 -0.53 -15.85
C GLN A 134 -7.05 -1.62 -15.59
N TYR A 135 -6.43 -1.59 -14.40
CA TYR A 135 -5.50 -2.60 -13.94
C TYR A 135 -6.17 -3.95 -13.59
N LEU A 136 -7.46 -3.94 -13.21
CA LEU A 136 -8.20 -5.16 -12.85
C LEU A 136 -8.51 -6.03 -14.07
N GLU A 137 -8.61 -5.42 -15.26
CA GLU A 137 -8.85 -6.17 -16.52
C GLU A 137 -7.71 -7.14 -16.85
N LYS A 138 -6.51 -6.91 -16.30
CA LYS A 138 -5.33 -7.76 -16.50
C LYS A 138 -5.17 -8.84 -15.43
N LEU A 139 -6.00 -8.85 -14.39
CA LEU A 139 -5.93 -9.87 -13.35
C LEU A 139 -6.74 -11.10 -13.78
N HIS A 140 -6.07 -12.25 -13.85
CA HIS A 140 -6.68 -13.50 -14.31
C HIS A 140 -7.55 -14.18 -13.22
N GLU A 141 -7.42 -13.76 -11.96
CA GLU A 141 -8.14 -14.36 -10.82
C GLU A 141 -9.19 -13.42 -10.23
N ILE A 142 -10.27 -14.03 -9.70
CA ILE A 142 -11.38 -13.33 -9.05
C ILE A 142 -10.84 -12.58 -7.82
N PRO A 143 -11.11 -11.28 -7.67
CA PRO A 143 -10.66 -10.52 -6.51
C PRO A 143 -11.27 -11.10 -5.23
N PHE A 144 -10.41 -11.55 -4.32
CA PHE A 144 -10.80 -11.97 -2.99
C PHE A 144 -11.07 -10.74 -2.13
N ALA A 145 -12.35 -10.47 -1.85
CA ALA A 145 -12.74 -9.30 -1.09
C ALA A 145 -12.57 -9.54 0.41
N LEU A 146 -11.78 -8.69 1.06
CA LEU A 146 -11.70 -8.65 2.52
C LEU A 146 -12.87 -7.81 3.05
N THR A 147 -13.86 -8.47 3.64
CA THR A 147 -15.09 -7.81 4.12
C THR A 147 -15.06 -7.49 5.62
N LEU A 148 -14.05 -7.94 6.36
CA LEU A 148 -13.95 -7.75 7.80
C LEU A 148 -12.99 -6.61 8.15
N ASN A 149 -13.50 -5.53 8.73
CA ASN A 149 -12.72 -4.42 9.25
C ASN A 149 -12.34 -4.68 10.72
N LEU A 150 -11.04 -4.90 10.95
CA LEU A 150 -10.47 -5.14 12.28
C LEU A 150 -9.94 -3.86 12.94
N ARG A 151 -9.78 -2.78 12.16
CA ARG A 151 -9.08 -1.56 12.59
C ARG A 151 -10.02 -0.58 13.26
N ASN A 152 -11.21 -0.40 12.68
CA ASN A 152 -12.14 0.63 13.10
C ASN A 152 -13.10 0.09 14.16
N PRO A 153 -13.41 0.90 15.20
CA PRO A 153 -14.58 0.67 16.03
C PRO A 153 -15.87 0.67 15.20
N GLN A 154 -16.89 -0.05 15.66
CA GLN A 154 -18.15 -0.24 14.94
C GLN A 154 -18.82 1.09 14.59
N LYS A 155 -18.87 2.07 15.50
CA LYS A 155 -19.46 3.39 15.25
C LYS A 155 -18.74 4.22 14.17
N ILE A 156 -17.41 4.11 14.10
CA ILE A 156 -16.63 4.76 13.02
C ILE A 156 -16.92 4.06 11.69
N HIS A 157 -17.02 2.74 11.69
CA HIS A 157 -17.37 1.96 10.50
C HIS A 157 -18.77 2.28 9.97
N GLU A 158 -19.77 2.35 10.86
CA GLU A 158 -21.14 2.73 10.50
C GLU A 158 -21.22 4.10 9.84
N LEU A 159 -20.48 5.08 10.36
CA LEU A 159 -20.38 6.39 9.74
C LEU A 159 -19.70 6.31 8.37
N ALA A 160 -18.53 5.69 8.30
CA ALA A 160 -17.74 5.56 7.06
C ALA A 160 -18.50 4.82 5.96
N ARG A 161 -19.34 3.85 6.32
CA ARG A 161 -20.18 3.08 5.38
C ARG A 161 -21.09 3.97 4.53
N HIS A 162 -21.52 5.12 5.03
CA HIS A 162 -22.34 6.07 4.24
C HIS A 162 -21.60 6.65 3.03
N PHE A 163 -20.27 6.66 3.07
CA PHE A 163 -19.42 7.16 1.99
C PHE A 163 -18.80 6.03 1.16
N TYR A 164 -18.94 4.78 1.59
CA TYR A 164 -18.35 3.62 0.96
C TYR A 164 -19.19 3.14 -0.23
N LYS A 165 -18.52 2.77 -1.33
CA LYS A 165 -19.12 2.14 -2.51
C LYS A 165 -18.44 0.80 -2.78
N GLY A 166 -19.20 -0.27 -2.92
CA GLY A 166 -18.66 -1.59 -3.22
C GLY A 166 -19.29 -2.69 -2.38
N LYS A 167 -18.55 -3.77 -2.15
CA LYS A 167 -19.02 -4.93 -1.38
C LYS A 167 -19.23 -4.55 0.09
N GLU A 168 -20.28 -5.09 0.70
CA GLU A 168 -20.55 -4.82 2.11
C GLU A 168 -19.38 -5.27 3.00
N THR A 169 -19.04 -4.41 3.95
CA THR A 169 -18.00 -4.65 4.95
C THR A 169 -18.61 -4.60 6.35
N SER A 170 -18.07 -5.40 7.27
CA SER A 170 -18.50 -5.50 8.67
C SER A 170 -17.33 -5.19 9.60
N ALA A 171 -17.55 -4.36 10.62
CA ALA A 171 -16.56 -4.13 11.66
C ALA A 171 -16.73 -5.14 12.80
N ILE A 172 -15.63 -5.79 13.18
CA ILE A 172 -15.59 -6.71 14.34
C ILE A 172 -14.73 -6.16 15.48
N GLY A 173 -14.28 -4.92 15.37
CA GLY A 173 -13.64 -4.18 16.46
C GLY A 173 -14.61 -3.85 17.60
N PRO A 174 -14.13 -3.18 18.66
CA PRO A 174 -14.99 -2.71 19.75
C PRO A 174 -16.07 -1.76 19.24
N GLU A 175 -17.16 -1.57 19.99
CA GLU A 175 -18.26 -0.68 19.59
C GLU A 175 -17.77 0.75 19.26
N GLY A 176 -16.87 1.28 20.09
CA GLY A 176 -16.37 2.64 19.97
C GLY A 176 -17.24 3.66 20.68
N LEU A 177 -16.85 4.94 20.57
CA LEU A 177 -17.61 6.05 21.13
C LEU A 177 -18.66 6.56 20.15
N GLU A 178 -19.69 7.22 20.70
CA GLU A 178 -20.67 7.95 19.90
C GLU A 178 -20.01 9.00 19.00
N VAL A 179 -20.48 9.06 17.76
CA VAL A 179 -20.04 10.07 16.80
C VAL A 179 -20.59 11.42 17.25
N THR A 180 -19.69 12.35 17.54
CA THR A 180 -20.04 13.73 17.85
C THR A 180 -19.79 14.60 16.63
N TRP A 181 -20.77 15.42 16.27
CA TRP A 181 -20.67 16.37 15.17
C TRP A 181 -20.28 17.75 15.69
N ILE A 182 -19.22 18.32 15.12
CA ILE A 182 -18.85 19.72 15.34
C ILE A 182 -19.18 20.46 14.05
N VAL A 183 -20.17 21.34 14.11
CA VAL A 183 -20.58 22.16 12.97
C VAL A 183 -19.65 23.36 12.86
N ALA A 184 -19.14 23.61 11.65
CA ALA A 184 -18.34 24.76 11.31
C ALA A 184 -18.74 25.20 9.91
N GLU A 185 -18.96 26.50 9.72
CA GLU A 185 -19.48 27.07 8.47
C GLU A 185 -18.36 27.59 7.57
N THR A 186 -17.21 27.91 8.16
CA THR A 186 -16.04 28.43 7.44
C THR A 186 -14.81 27.52 7.57
N PRO A 187 -13.89 27.53 6.59
CA PRO A 187 -12.63 26.78 6.69
C PRO A 187 -11.78 27.15 7.92
N ASP A 188 -11.84 28.41 8.37
CA ASP A 188 -11.10 28.85 9.56
C ASP A 188 -11.74 28.35 10.85
N GLU A 189 -13.08 28.31 10.93
CA GLU A 189 -13.80 27.64 12.02
C GLU A 189 -13.49 26.16 12.07
N VAL A 190 -13.43 25.47 10.92
CA VAL A 190 -13.04 24.06 10.85
C VAL A 190 -11.64 23.86 11.43
N ARG A 191 -10.66 24.67 11.02
CA ARG A 191 -9.29 24.59 11.54
C ARG A 191 -9.23 24.82 13.04
N TRP A 192 -9.93 25.85 13.51
CA TRP A 192 -9.96 26.19 14.93
C TRP A 192 -10.60 25.08 15.76
N ALA A 193 -11.77 24.59 15.34
CA ALA A 193 -12.50 23.53 16.02
C ALA A 193 -11.71 22.22 16.07
N LEU A 194 -11.05 21.86 14.95
CA LEU A 194 -10.17 20.70 14.89
C LEU A 194 -8.98 20.84 15.86
N HIS A 195 -8.32 22.00 15.84
CA HIS A 195 -7.17 22.27 16.70
C HIS A 195 -7.55 22.23 18.19
N ASP A 196 -8.65 22.89 18.57
CA ASP A 196 -9.11 22.90 19.96
C ASP A 196 -9.50 21.49 20.42
N TYR A 197 -10.23 20.74 19.60
CA TYR A 197 -10.63 19.38 19.94
C TYR A 197 -9.42 18.44 20.09
N ILE A 198 -8.46 18.48 19.15
CA ILE A 198 -7.21 17.71 19.25
C ILE A 198 -6.44 18.09 20.53
N ARG A 199 -6.33 19.39 20.83
CA ARG A 199 -5.69 19.85 22.06
C ARG A 199 -6.37 19.25 23.30
N GLN A 200 -7.69 19.31 23.39
CA GLN A 200 -8.43 18.72 24.51
C GLN A 200 -8.18 17.21 24.65
N LEU A 201 -8.10 16.47 23.52
CA LEU A 201 -7.79 15.04 23.52
C LEU A 201 -6.38 14.74 24.04
N VAL A 202 -5.40 15.55 23.64
CA VAL A 202 -3.99 15.42 24.07
C VAL A 202 -3.83 15.78 25.55
N GLU A 203 -4.46 16.87 25.99
CA GLU A 203 -4.36 17.39 27.36
C GLU A 203 -5.07 16.50 28.38
N LYS A 204 -6.25 15.96 28.04
CA LYS A 204 -7.04 15.20 29.00
C LYS A 204 -6.40 13.88 29.44
N LYS A 205 -5.44 13.27 28.72
CA LYS A 205 -4.87 11.91 28.98
C LYS A 205 -5.89 10.79 29.30
N THR A 206 -7.19 11.07 29.24
CA THR A 206 -8.31 10.21 29.58
C THR A 206 -9.26 10.19 28.41
N HIS A 207 -8.76 9.79 27.25
CA HIS A 207 -9.65 9.22 26.25
C HIS A 207 -9.83 7.74 26.61
N PRO A 208 -11.06 7.24 26.79
CA PRO A 208 -11.30 5.84 27.18
C PRO A 208 -10.67 4.82 26.21
N ALA A 209 -10.38 5.21 24.96
CA ALA A 209 -9.63 4.41 24.00
C ALA A 209 -8.19 4.06 24.43
N LEU A 210 -7.54 4.86 25.29
CA LEU A 210 -6.20 4.54 25.82
C LEU A 210 -6.22 3.43 26.88
N ARG A 211 -7.41 3.03 27.39
CA ARG A 211 -7.56 1.90 28.32
C ARG A 211 -7.66 0.54 27.61
N TYR A 212 -7.93 0.51 26.32
CA TYR A 212 -8.16 -0.75 25.57
C TYR A 212 -6.88 -1.40 25.02
N CYS A 213 -5.69 -0.81 25.23
CA CYS A 213 -4.41 -1.32 24.71
C CYS A 213 -3.54 -2.05 25.75
N GLY A 214 -4.14 -2.62 26.81
CA GLY A 214 -3.42 -3.46 27.77
C GLY A 214 -4.05 -4.85 27.85
N PRO A 215 -3.28 -5.95 27.86
CA PRO A 215 -3.85 -7.25 28.17
C PRO A 215 -4.29 -7.25 29.63
N ASP A 216 -5.60 -7.44 29.86
CA ASP A 216 -6.13 -7.89 31.15
C ASP A 216 -5.51 -9.25 31.46
N ARG A 217 -4.37 -9.24 32.15
CA ARG A 217 -3.88 -10.43 32.86
C ARG A 217 -4.78 -10.59 34.08
N ASN A 218 -5.87 -11.31 33.92
CA ASN A 218 -6.65 -11.79 35.05
C ASN A 218 -5.91 -12.99 35.67
N PRO A 219 -5.49 -12.93 36.96
CA PRO A 219 -4.91 -14.08 37.62
C PRO A 219 -6.06 -15.00 38.08
N ARG A 220 -6.12 -16.19 37.49
CA ARG A 220 -6.64 -17.39 38.13
C ARG A 220 -5.68 -18.53 37.89
#